data_AF-A0A1J9T2Z7-F1
#
_entry.id   AF-A0A1J9T2Z7-F1
#
_cell.length_a   1.000
_cell.length_b   1.000
_cell.length_c   1.000
_cell.angle_alpha   90.00
_cell.angle_beta   90.00
_cell.angle_gamma   90.00
#
_symmetry.space_group_name_H-M   'P 1'
#
loop_
_entity.id
_entity.type
_entity.pdbx_description
1 polymer ?
#
loop_
_entity_poly.entity_id
_entity_poly.type
_entity_poly.pdbx_seq_one_letter_code
_entity_poly.pdbx_strand_id
1 'polypeptide(L)'
;MSAINNKIAGENIRVFIESRELKNSWVMERTGIGENAFYDMLNGKDNIEEHIKKLSNFFKIDNPMYFYKTDYDYAKPKNPLDRKKKVADGENNHNLRDGIEVFFDFVELMDVLKAMQEE
;
A
#
# COMPACT_ATOMS: atom_id res chain seq x y z
N MET A 1 -5.12 20.86 -9.16
CA MET A 1 -5.51 20.73 -7.73
C MET A 1 -4.89 21.85 -6.91
N SER A 2 -5.39 22.13 -5.69
CA SER A 2 -4.80 23.16 -4.80
C SER A 2 -3.58 22.62 -4.04
N ALA A 3 -2.65 23.49 -3.63
CA ALA A 3 -1.47 23.10 -2.84
C ALA A 3 -1.83 22.41 -1.51
N ILE A 4 -2.99 22.74 -0.93
CA ILE A 4 -3.52 22.09 0.28
C ILE A 4 -3.84 20.62 0.01
N ASN A 5 -4.50 20.33 -1.11
CA ASN A 5 -4.84 18.96 -1.51
C ASN A 5 -3.58 18.12 -1.77
N ASN A 6 -2.51 18.75 -2.26
CA ASN A 6 -1.25 18.07 -2.51
C ASN A 6 -0.55 17.65 -1.21
N LYS A 7 -0.56 18.52 -0.20
CA LYS A 7 -0.01 18.20 1.12
C LYS A 7 -0.78 17.07 1.81
N ILE A 8 -2.11 17.09 1.70
CA ILE A 8 -2.97 16.01 2.22
C ILE A 8 -2.63 14.68 1.53
N ALA A 9 -2.50 14.69 0.20
CA ALA A 9 -2.18 13.47 -0.54
C ALA A 9 -0.80 12.91 -0.17
N GLY A 10 0.22 13.76 -0.07
CA GLY A 10 1.57 13.36 0.36
C GLY A 10 1.58 12.69 1.74
N GLU A 11 0.87 13.28 2.70
CA GLU A 11 0.71 12.72 4.04
C GLU A 11 -0.02 11.37 4.02
N ASN A 12 -1.14 11.28 3.29
CA ASN A 12 -1.90 10.04 3.17
C ASN A 12 -1.08 8.91 2.52
N ILE A 13 -0.23 9.22 1.55
CA ILE A 13 0.69 8.25 0.93
C ILE A 13 1.73 7.79 1.95
N ARG A 14 2.32 8.70 2.73
CA ARG A 14 3.27 8.34 3.79
C ARG A 14 2.63 7.36 4.78
N VAL A 15 1.48 7.73 5.34
CA VAL A 15 0.74 6.89 6.30
C VAL A 15 0.37 5.54 5.69
N PHE A 16 -0.03 5.50 4.40
CA PHE A 16 -0.34 4.26 3.70
C PHE A 16 0.87 3.33 3.56
N ILE A 17 2.05 3.86 3.26
CA ILE A 17 3.29 3.08 3.09
C ILE A 17 3.76 2.56 4.45
N GLU A 18 3.81 3.44 5.45
CA GLU A 18 4.24 3.12 6.81
C GLU A 18 3.33 2.07 7.48
N SER A 19 2.01 2.17 7.30
CA SER A 19 1.06 1.20 7.86
C SER A 19 1.12 -0.20 7.24
N ARG A 20 1.86 -0.35 6.15
CA ARG A 20 2.12 -1.63 5.47
C ARG A 20 3.55 -2.11 5.69
N GLU A 21 4.30 -1.42 6.55
CA GLU A 21 5.71 -1.70 6.84
C GLU A 21 6.58 -1.75 5.58
N LEU A 22 6.18 -1.01 4.55
CA LEU A 22 6.90 -0.96 3.27
C LEU A 22 8.08 0.01 3.39
N LYS A 23 9.26 -0.43 2.93
CA LYS A 23 10.42 0.44 2.86
C LYS A 23 10.25 1.45 1.72
N ASN A 24 10.50 2.73 1.99
CA ASN A 24 10.47 3.79 0.98
C ASN A 24 11.37 3.46 -0.22
N SER A 25 12.58 2.94 0.02
CA SER A 25 13.52 2.53 -1.04
C SER A 25 12.92 1.49 -1.98
N TRP A 26 12.20 0.52 -1.44
CA TRP A 26 11.52 -0.51 -2.21
C TRP A 26 10.37 0.07 -3.05
N VAL A 27 9.59 0.99 -2.49
CA VAL A 27 8.51 1.67 -3.24
C VAL A 27 9.09 2.52 -4.38
N MET A 28 10.16 3.26 -4.13
CA MET A 28 10.86 4.07 -5.15
C MET A 28 11.36 3.20 -6.31
N GLU A 29 12.05 2.10 -6.01
CA GLU A 29 12.57 1.17 -7.01
C GLU A 29 11.46 0.59 -7.89
N ARG A 30 10.35 0.15 -7.28
CA ARG A 30 9.25 -0.51 -8.00
C ARG A 30 8.38 0.44 -8.82
N THR A 31 8.34 1.71 -8.43
CA THR A 31 7.55 2.74 -9.13
C THR A 31 8.38 3.56 -10.12
N GLY A 32 9.72 3.44 -10.07
CA GLY A 32 10.64 4.26 -10.85
C GLY A 32 10.59 5.74 -10.47
N ILE A 33 10.14 6.05 -9.26
CA ILE A 33 10.14 7.42 -8.74
C ILE A 33 11.51 7.69 -8.12
N GLY A 34 12.22 8.69 -8.63
CA GLY A 34 13.52 9.10 -8.10
C GLY A 34 13.40 9.64 -6.68
N GLU A 35 14.48 9.53 -5.91
CA GLU A 35 14.49 9.83 -4.47
C GLU A 35 13.97 11.24 -4.12
N ASN A 36 14.51 12.27 -4.77
CA ASN A 36 14.08 13.64 -4.54
C ASN A 36 12.59 13.81 -4.86
N ALA A 37 12.15 13.31 -6.02
CA ALA A 37 10.76 13.39 -6.45
C ALA A 37 9.80 12.64 -5.50
N PHE A 38 10.25 11.52 -4.93
CA PHE A 38 9.49 10.76 -3.94
C PHE A 38 9.28 11.57 -2.67
N TYR A 39 10.37 12.13 -2.10
CA TYR A 39 10.25 12.93 -0.87
C TYR A 39 9.57 14.27 -1.09
N ASP A 40 9.75 14.91 -2.25
CA ASP A 40 9.02 16.11 -2.61
C ASP A 40 7.51 15.83 -2.73
N MET A 41 7.12 14.72 -3.36
CA MET A 41 5.73 14.25 -3.39
C MET A 41 5.17 14.01 -1.99
N LEU A 42 5.89 13.32 -1.10
CA LEU A 42 5.44 13.11 0.29
C LEU A 42 5.26 14.43 1.05
N ASN A 43 6.06 15.44 0.73
CA ASN A 43 5.92 16.79 1.29
C ASN A 43 4.86 17.65 0.59
N GLY A 44 4.14 17.11 -0.40
CA GLY A 44 3.12 17.83 -1.18
C GLY A 44 3.69 18.89 -2.13
N LYS A 45 4.97 18.80 -2.49
CA LYS A 45 5.66 19.69 -3.43
C LYS A 45 5.59 19.14 -4.85
N ASP A 46 5.82 20.02 -5.81
CA ASP A 46 5.87 19.72 -7.25
C ASP A 46 4.60 19.05 -7.82
N ASN A 47 4.71 18.53 -9.04
CA ASN A 47 3.63 17.87 -9.76
C ASN A 47 3.41 16.45 -9.24
N ILE A 48 2.76 16.32 -8.08
CA ILE A 48 2.51 15.04 -7.44
C ILE A 48 1.58 14.10 -8.23
N GLU A 49 0.79 14.64 -9.17
CA GLU A 49 -0.24 13.87 -9.89
C GLU A 49 0.37 12.72 -10.70
N GLU A 50 1.52 12.94 -11.34
CA GLU A 50 2.23 11.89 -12.09
C GLU A 50 2.71 10.78 -11.15
N HIS A 51 3.27 11.15 -10.00
CA HIS A 51 3.79 10.20 -9.02
C HIS A 51 2.67 9.40 -8.34
N ILE A 52 1.54 10.04 -8.04
CA ILE A 52 0.33 9.39 -7.55
C ILE A 52 -0.20 8.38 -8.57
N LYS A 53 -0.16 8.70 -9.86
CA LYS A 53 -0.56 7.74 -10.91
C LYS A 53 0.36 6.52 -10.94
N LYS A 54 1.69 6.72 -10.83
CA LYS A 54 2.67 5.62 -10.74
C LYS A 54 2.40 4.73 -9.52
N LEU A 55 2.17 5.32 -8.34
CA LEU A 55 1.82 4.60 -7.12
C LEU A 55 0.48 3.86 -7.26
N SER A 56 -0.54 4.50 -7.81
CA SER A 56 -1.87 3.91 -7.95
C SER A 56 -1.84 2.70 -8.90
N ASN A 57 -1.08 2.79 -9.99
CA ASN A 57 -0.85 1.66 -10.90
C ASN A 57 -0.12 0.50 -10.22
N PHE A 58 0.89 0.82 -9.40
CA PHE A 58 1.67 -0.18 -8.67
C PHE A 58 0.82 -0.91 -7.61
N PHE A 59 0.07 -0.17 -6.81
CA PHE A 59 -0.78 -0.70 -5.74
C PHE A 59 -2.16 -1.19 -6.22
N LYS A 60 -2.44 -1.15 -7.54
CA LYS A 60 -3.73 -1.53 -8.14
C LYS A 60 -4.90 -0.79 -7.50
N ILE A 61 -4.76 0.53 -7.40
CA ILE A 61 -5.77 1.45 -6.89
C ILE A 61 -6.47 2.10 -8.08
N ASP A 62 -7.72 1.71 -8.31
CA ASP A 62 -8.49 2.18 -9.47
C ASP A 62 -9.00 3.61 -9.31
N ASN A 63 -9.19 4.06 -8.07
CA ASN A 63 -9.73 5.39 -7.80
C ASN A 63 -8.62 6.45 -7.83
N PRO A 64 -8.61 7.39 -8.80
CA PRO A 64 -7.57 8.43 -8.89
C PRO A 64 -7.61 9.41 -7.72
N MET A 65 -8.75 9.52 -7.01
CA MET A 65 -8.92 10.36 -5.83
C MET A 65 -8.58 9.61 -4.53
N TYR A 66 -8.11 8.36 -4.59
CA TYR A 66 -7.93 7.51 -3.42
C TYR A 66 -7.11 8.20 -2.34
N PHE A 67 -5.94 8.75 -2.66
CA PHE A 67 -5.05 9.41 -1.70
C PHE A 67 -5.49 10.83 -1.29
N TYR A 68 -6.54 11.37 -1.91
CA TYR A 68 -7.03 12.71 -1.58
C TYR A 68 -8.17 12.67 -0.55
N LYS A 69 -8.64 11.49 -0.15
CA LYS A 69 -9.71 11.33 0.85
C LYS A 69 -9.23 11.74 2.23
N THR A 70 -10.01 12.58 2.90
CA THR A 70 -9.73 13.07 4.28
C THR A 70 -10.42 12.25 5.35
N ASP A 71 -11.42 11.45 4.98
CA ASP A 71 -12.27 10.63 5.84
C ASP A 71 -11.86 9.14 5.82
N TYR A 72 -10.69 8.83 5.25
CA TYR A 72 -10.19 7.46 5.12
C TYR A 72 -9.03 7.19 6.08
N ASP A 73 -9.10 6.08 6.79
CA ASP A 73 -8.05 5.63 7.70
C ASP A 73 -6.97 4.84 6.93
N TYR A 74 -5.90 5.52 6.52
CA TYR A 74 -4.77 4.89 5.83
C TYR A 74 -3.84 4.13 6.78
N ALA A 75 -3.94 4.37 8.09
CA ALA A 75 -3.12 3.71 9.10
C ALA A 75 -3.60 2.28 9.38
N LYS A 76 -4.86 1.97 9.09
CA LYS A 76 -5.35 0.58 9.11
C LYS A 76 -4.97 -0.15 7.82
N PRO A 77 -4.10 -1.17 7.88
CA PRO A 77 -4.01 -2.11 6.77
C PRO A 77 -5.39 -2.70 6.52
N LYS A 78 -5.77 -2.86 5.25
CA LYS A 78 -7.01 -3.60 4.92
C LYS A 78 -6.88 -4.98 5.57
N ASN A 79 -7.91 -5.40 6.28
CA ASN A 79 -7.93 -6.66 7.01
C ASN A 79 -7.40 -7.77 6.08
N PRO A 80 -6.42 -8.60 6.49
CA PRO A 80 -5.96 -9.73 5.68
C PRO A 80 -7.11 -10.60 5.16
N LEU A 81 -8.21 -10.69 5.92
CA LEU A 81 -9.43 -11.38 5.52
C LEU A 81 -10.13 -10.75 4.29
N ASP A 82 -10.01 -9.43 4.10
CA ASP A 82 -10.51 -8.75 2.89
C ASP A 82 -9.65 -9.08 1.66
N ARG A 83 -8.37 -9.44 1.84
CA ARG A 83 -7.53 -9.98 0.75
C ARG A 83 -7.97 -11.40 0.36
N LYS A 84 -8.25 -12.30 1.32
CA LYS A 84 -8.78 -13.65 1.04
C LYS A 84 -10.05 -13.57 0.17
N LYS A 85 -10.94 -12.60 0.47
CA LYS A 85 -12.18 -12.38 -0.29
C LYS A 85 -11.97 -11.87 -1.72
N LYS A 86 -10.97 -11.01 -1.96
CA LYS A 86 -10.65 -10.50 -3.32
C LYS A 86 -9.93 -11.52 -4.21
N VAL A 87 -9.09 -12.38 -3.64
CA VAL A 87 -8.40 -13.45 -4.40
C VAL A 87 -9.41 -14.50 -4.86
N ALA A 88 -10.44 -14.79 -4.05
CA ALA A 88 -11.51 -15.71 -4.40
C ALA A 88 -12.41 -15.23 -5.56
N ASP A 89 -12.55 -13.91 -5.74
CA ASP A 89 -13.44 -13.30 -6.76
C ASP A 89 -12.73 -12.98 -8.09
N GLY A 90 -11.38 -13.02 -8.14
CA GLY A 90 -10.61 -12.35 -9.20
C GLY A 90 -9.84 -13.22 -10.21
N GLU A 91 -9.44 -14.45 -9.88
CA GLU A 91 -8.54 -15.21 -10.76
C GLU A 91 -8.92 -16.69 -10.86
N ASN A 92 -9.33 -17.12 -12.06
CA ASN A 92 -9.47 -18.52 -12.48
C ASN A 92 -8.10 -19.24 -12.60
N ASN A 93 -7.11 -18.90 -11.78
CA ASN A 93 -5.80 -19.53 -11.78
C ASN A 93 -5.56 -20.23 -10.44
N HIS A 94 -6.02 -21.48 -10.36
CA HIS A 94 -5.93 -22.33 -9.17
C HIS A 94 -4.53 -22.36 -8.53
N ASN A 95 -3.47 -22.40 -9.35
CA ASN A 95 -2.10 -22.45 -8.84
C ASN A 95 -1.67 -21.18 -8.07
N LEU A 96 -2.19 -20.00 -8.46
CA LEU A 96 -1.90 -18.76 -7.77
C LEU A 96 -2.71 -18.65 -6.47
N ARG A 97 -3.95 -19.13 -6.47
CA ARG A 97 -4.79 -19.23 -5.27
C ARG A 97 -4.17 -20.14 -4.22
N ASP A 98 -3.77 -21.34 -4.61
CA ASP A 98 -3.18 -22.33 -3.70
C ASP A 98 -1.83 -21.84 -3.13
N GLY A 99 -1.01 -21.17 -3.96
CA GLY A 99 0.24 -20.57 -3.51
C GLY A 99 0.05 -19.41 -2.52
N ILE A 100 -1.00 -18.62 -2.68
CA ILE A 100 -1.34 -17.52 -1.77
C ILE A 100 -1.92 -18.05 -0.45
N GLU A 101 -2.72 -19.12 -0.49
CA GLU A 101 -3.28 -19.77 0.70
C GLU A 101 -2.17 -20.31 1.59
N VAL A 102 -1.21 -21.03 1.02
CA VAL A 102 -0.02 -21.52 1.74
C VAL A 102 0.80 -20.37 2.34
N PHE A 103 0.90 -19.23 1.66
CA PHE A 103 1.61 -18.07 2.20
C PHE A 103 0.91 -17.47 3.42
N PHE A 104 -0.43 -17.43 3.42
CA PHE A 104 -1.19 -16.93 4.57
C PHE A 104 -1.10 -17.87 5.78
N ASP A 105 -1.16 -19.18 5.55
CA ASP A 105 -0.98 -20.17 6.62
C ASP A 105 0.42 -20.04 7.27
N PHE A 106 1.43 -19.71 6.45
CA PHE A 106 2.79 -19.48 6.94
C PHE A 106 2.92 -18.22 7.80
N VAL A 107 2.21 -17.14 7.43
CA VAL A 107 2.16 -15.90 8.22
C VAL A 107 1.43 -16.12 9.55
N GLU A 108 0.29 -16.83 9.53
CA GLU A 108 -0.46 -17.18 10.75
C GLU A 108 0.41 -18.03 11.70
N LEU A 109 1.18 -18.99 11.16
CA LEU A 109 2.13 -19.77 11.96
C LEU A 109 3.24 -18.91 12.57
N MET A 110 3.78 -17.94 11.81
CA MET A 110 4.79 -17.02 12.34
C MET A 110 4.27 -16.15 13.48
N ASP A 111 3.02 -15.67 13.38
CA ASP A 111 2.39 -14.87 14.44
C ASP A 111 2.21 -15.69 15.73
N VAL A 112 1.82 -16.96 15.61
CA VAL A 112 1.73 -17.90 16.76
C VAL A 112 3.10 -18.12 17.39
N LEU A 113 4.13 -18.37 16.58
CA LEU A 113 5.49 -18.58 17.08
C LEU A 113 6.06 -17.33 17.75
N LYS A 114 5.74 -16.14 17.24
CA LYS A 114 6.15 -14.86 17.82
C LYS A 114 5.45 -14.61 19.17
N ALA A 115 4.15 -14.90 19.26
CA ALA A 115 3.40 -14.79 20.52
C ALA A 115 3.92 -15.73 21.61
N MET A 116 4.46 -16.89 21.25
CA MET A 116 5.07 -17.83 22.19
C MET A 116 6.47 -17.43 22.66
N GLN A 117 7.14 -16.47 22.00
CA GLN A 117 8.45 -15.96 22.41
C GLN A 117 8.36 -14.75 23.35
N GLU A 118 7.15 -14.23 23.61
CA GLU A 118 6.89 -13.10 24.50
C GLU A 118 6.43 -13.53 25.91
N GLU A 119 6.50 -14.84 26.24
CA GLU A 119 6.42 -15.41 27.61
C GLU A 119 7.81 -15.73 28.17
#